data_AF-A0A7J0AKB2-F1
#
_entry.id   AF-A0A7J0AKB2-F1
#
_cell.length_a   1.000
_cell.length_b   1.000
_cell.length_c   1.000
_cell.angle_alpha   90.00
_cell.angle_beta   90.00
_cell.angle_gamma   90.00
#
_symmetry.space_group_name_H-M   'P 1'
#
loop_
_entity.id
_entity.type
_entity.pdbx_description
1 polymer ?
#
loop_
_entity_poly.entity_id
_entity_poly.type
_entity_poly.pdbx_seq_one_letter_code
_entity_poly.pdbx_strand_id
1 'polypeptide(L)'
;MPTLQMDAFENLGFLPSLTVRTAEKLYERGFISSPYVTGADRENGITVLRPLARRSSVSEKRLYRLISGRVKASASPVKKQTATIRAEIAGIPFSYTWHIPNPDDNYTGTSAQTIAISEKITAPAAEHHPVLFTFAPVLANLTRYATTAAVATHPDMPYSRTVHEYGTALEGVMRKGFITIDSGSIGLTSEGERLLIDLAPYNMAGNILTGQRAANEIPYGTMTGRKAVNGFGKWLSDTVRDILRYTPGPECP
;
A
#
# COMPACT_ATOMS: atom_id res chain seq x y z
N MET A 1 -0.54 -1.43 -7.79
CA MET A 1 0.33 -2.63 -7.68
C MET A 1 0.85 -2.74 -6.25
N PRO A 2 0.98 -3.96 -5.70
CA PRO A 2 1.46 -4.13 -4.33
C PRO A 2 2.97 -3.82 -4.22
N THR A 3 3.37 -3.08 -3.19
CA THR A 3 4.79 -2.79 -2.90
C THR A 3 5.53 -4.06 -2.53
N LEU A 4 6.87 -4.07 -2.54
CA LEU A 4 7.66 -5.23 -2.09
C LEU A 4 7.30 -5.63 -0.65
N GLN A 5 7.00 -4.65 0.21
CA GLN A 5 6.60 -4.89 1.61
C GLN A 5 5.26 -5.62 1.72
N MET A 6 4.27 -5.29 0.86
CA MET A 6 2.98 -5.99 0.82
C MET A 6 3.16 -7.46 0.46
N ASP A 7 3.87 -7.75 -0.64
CA ASP A 7 4.06 -9.13 -1.07
C ASP A 7 4.93 -9.93 -0.11
N ALA A 8 5.98 -9.32 0.46
CA ALA A 8 6.83 -10.01 1.42
C ALA A 8 6.06 -10.33 2.72
N PHE A 9 5.14 -9.46 3.14
CA PHE A 9 4.25 -9.74 4.25
C PHE A 9 3.30 -10.90 3.91
N GLU A 10 2.56 -10.82 2.81
CA GLU A 10 1.57 -11.83 2.42
C GLU A 10 2.16 -13.21 2.09
N ASN A 11 3.27 -13.24 1.34
CA ASN A 11 3.83 -14.48 0.81
C ASN A 11 4.93 -15.08 1.71
N LEU A 12 5.62 -14.25 2.48
CA LEU A 12 6.77 -14.69 3.29
C LEU A 12 6.54 -14.56 4.81
N GLY A 13 5.51 -13.82 5.24
CA GLY A 13 5.31 -13.45 6.64
C GLY A 13 6.33 -12.43 7.13
N PHE A 14 6.99 -11.69 6.22
CA PHE A 14 8.02 -10.74 6.60
C PHE A 14 7.38 -9.42 7.02
N LEU A 15 7.67 -9.00 8.25
CA LEU A 15 7.38 -7.63 8.65
C LEU A 15 8.16 -6.62 7.77
N PRO A 16 7.65 -5.40 7.60
CA PRO A 16 8.27 -4.39 6.73
C PRO A 16 9.74 -4.13 7.04
N SER A 17 10.13 -4.02 8.31
CA SER A 17 11.53 -3.79 8.72
C SER A 17 12.47 -4.93 8.31
N LEU A 18 12.00 -6.18 8.40
CA LEU A 18 12.77 -7.32 7.92
C LEU A 18 12.90 -7.29 6.39
N THR A 19 11.82 -6.92 5.70
CA THR A 19 11.80 -6.81 4.24
C THR A 19 12.80 -5.77 3.76
N VAL A 20 12.75 -4.55 4.31
CA VAL A 20 13.66 -3.44 3.95
C VAL A 20 15.11 -3.83 4.22
N ARG A 21 15.43 -4.26 5.44
CA ARG A 21 16.80 -4.67 5.81
C ARG A 21 17.34 -5.81 4.96
N THR A 22 16.49 -6.75 4.55
CA THR A 22 16.92 -7.86 3.69
C THR A 22 17.13 -7.37 2.25
N ALA A 23 16.28 -6.48 1.75
CA ALA A 23 16.43 -5.88 0.43
C ALA A 23 17.68 -5.01 0.34
N GLU A 24 17.98 -4.21 1.37
CA GLU A 24 19.21 -3.43 1.50
C GLU A 24 20.46 -4.30 1.39
N LYS A 25 20.52 -5.40 2.16
CA LYS A 25 21.64 -6.36 2.07
C LYS A 25 21.78 -6.96 0.67
N LEU A 26 20.67 -7.25 -0.01
CA LEU A 26 20.71 -7.76 -1.38
C LEU A 26 21.22 -6.69 -2.35
N TYR A 27 20.84 -5.43 -2.16
CA TYR A 27 21.26 -4.28 -2.97
C TYR A 27 22.74 -3.92 -2.75
N GLU A 28 23.19 -3.80 -1.51
CA GLU A 28 24.60 -3.54 -1.15
C GLU A 28 25.53 -4.61 -1.72
N ARG A 29 25.05 -5.86 -1.72
CA ARG A 29 25.74 -7.00 -2.35
C ARG A 29 25.43 -7.11 -3.84
N GLY A 30 24.88 -6.10 -4.50
CA GLY A 30 24.69 -6.02 -5.95
C GLY A 30 23.83 -7.12 -6.59
N PHE A 31 22.94 -7.78 -5.82
CA PHE A 31 22.04 -8.81 -6.35
C PHE A 31 20.79 -8.25 -7.00
N ILE A 32 20.33 -7.09 -6.52
CA ILE A 32 19.14 -6.38 -7.00
C ILE A 32 19.45 -4.90 -7.22
N SER A 33 18.62 -4.21 -8.00
CA SER A 33 18.65 -2.75 -8.10
C SER A 33 18.15 -2.09 -6.80
N SER A 34 18.21 -0.76 -6.72
CA SER A 34 17.79 -0.02 -5.52
C SER A 34 16.41 -0.45 -5.02
N PRO A 35 16.24 -0.78 -3.73
CA PRO A 35 14.96 -1.18 -3.19
C PRO A 35 14.03 0.01 -2.88
N TYR A 36 14.53 1.25 -2.98
CA TYR A 36 13.80 2.48 -2.63
C TYR A 36 13.06 3.11 -3.80
N VAL A 37 12.52 2.28 -4.68
CA VAL A 37 11.79 2.75 -5.86
C VAL A 37 10.36 3.17 -5.52
N THR A 38 9.89 4.23 -6.16
CA THR A 38 8.64 4.91 -5.82
C THR A 38 7.51 4.64 -6.82
N GLY A 39 7.80 3.87 -7.88
CA GLY A 39 6.87 3.54 -8.96
C GLY A 39 6.95 2.07 -9.34
N ALA A 40 5.86 1.54 -9.89
CA ALA A 40 5.73 0.14 -10.31
C ALA A 40 6.07 -0.09 -11.79
N ASP A 41 6.54 0.94 -12.48
CA ASP A 41 6.71 0.90 -13.92
C ASP A 41 7.90 0.00 -14.29
N ARG A 42 7.83 -0.65 -15.45
CA ARG A 42 8.86 -1.58 -15.97
C ARG A 42 10.27 -0.97 -16.00
N GLU A 43 10.38 0.35 -16.03
CA GLU A 43 11.65 1.10 -16.04
C GLU A 43 12.15 1.48 -14.64
N ASN A 44 11.28 1.50 -13.62
CA ASN A 44 11.57 1.98 -12.26
C ASN A 44 11.35 0.92 -11.17
N GLY A 45 11.17 -0.36 -11.52
CA GLY A 45 10.98 -1.45 -10.57
C GLY A 45 12.28 -2.02 -9.97
N ILE A 46 12.14 -2.80 -8.90
CA ILE A 46 13.27 -3.59 -8.34
C ILE A 46 13.58 -4.74 -9.31
N THR A 47 14.78 -4.75 -9.88
CA THR A 47 15.24 -5.75 -10.84
C THR A 47 16.31 -6.65 -10.23
N VAL A 48 16.50 -7.82 -10.84
CA VAL A 48 17.57 -8.75 -10.48
C VAL A 48 18.79 -8.46 -11.35
N LEU A 49 19.92 -8.15 -10.73
CA LEU A 49 21.15 -7.80 -11.44
C LEU A 49 22.08 -9.00 -11.65
N ARG A 50 22.15 -9.92 -10.67
CA ARG A 50 22.99 -11.11 -10.76
C ARG A 50 22.45 -12.27 -9.90
N PRO A 51 22.80 -13.52 -10.22
CA PRO A 51 22.41 -14.69 -9.43
C PRO A 51 22.85 -14.58 -7.97
N LEU A 52 21.98 -15.01 -7.06
CA LEU A 52 22.27 -15.01 -5.63
C LEU A 52 23.45 -15.93 -5.30
N ALA A 53 24.36 -15.47 -4.44
CA ALA A 53 25.49 -16.28 -3.99
C ALA A 53 25.06 -17.52 -3.18
N ARG A 54 25.88 -18.58 -3.21
CA ARG A 54 25.63 -19.83 -2.46
C ARG A 54 25.50 -19.61 -0.94
N ARG A 55 26.27 -18.66 -0.38
CA ARG A 55 26.31 -18.32 1.06
C ARG A 55 25.36 -17.16 1.40
N SER A 56 24.08 -17.28 1.05
CA SER A 56 23.04 -16.32 1.48
C SER A 56 22.12 -16.93 2.53
N SER A 57 21.64 -16.09 3.43
CA SER A 57 20.69 -16.44 4.50
C SER A 57 19.35 -16.92 3.92
N VAL A 58 18.55 -17.58 4.76
CA VAL A 58 17.20 -18.06 4.37
C VAL A 58 16.32 -16.87 3.96
N SER A 59 16.36 -15.77 4.72
CA SER A 59 15.55 -14.59 4.41
C SER A 59 15.96 -13.93 3.09
N GLU A 60 17.26 -13.79 2.82
CA GLU A 60 17.77 -13.31 1.53
C GLU A 60 17.33 -14.23 0.38
N LYS A 61 17.42 -15.55 0.54
CA LYS A 61 16.98 -16.52 -0.47
C LYS A 61 15.49 -16.40 -0.75
N ARG A 62 14.65 -16.29 0.28
CA ARG A 62 13.19 -16.16 0.14
C ARG A 62 12.81 -14.85 -0.54
N LEU A 63 13.36 -13.73 -0.08
CA LEU A 63 13.06 -12.42 -0.67
C LEU A 63 13.57 -12.29 -2.10
N TYR A 64 14.80 -12.76 -2.38
CA TYR A 64 15.36 -12.77 -3.73
C TYR A 64 14.50 -13.61 -4.69
N ARG A 65 14.01 -14.79 -4.26
CA ARG A 65 13.11 -15.61 -5.08
C ARG A 65 11.79 -14.90 -5.38
N LEU A 66 11.21 -14.21 -4.39
CA LEU A 66 10.00 -13.41 -4.59
C LEU A 66 10.22 -12.31 -5.65
N ILE A 67 11.31 -11.54 -5.54
CA ILE A 67 11.67 -10.49 -6.50
C ILE A 67 11.92 -11.10 -7.89
N SER A 68 12.70 -12.17 -7.97
CA SER A 68 13.00 -12.85 -9.23
C SER A 68 11.75 -13.42 -9.90
N GLY A 69 10.82 -13.98 -9.12
CA GLY A 69 9.53 -14.47 -9.60
C GLY A 69 8.68 -13.36 -10.22
N ARG A 70 8.62 -12.19 -9.55
CA ARG A 70 7.95 -10.99 -10.08
C ARG A 70 8.54 -10.54 -11.41
N VAL A 71 9.86 -10.40 -11.50
CA VAL A 71 10.55 -9.98 -12.75
C VAL A 71 10.24 -10.93 -13.90
N LYS A 72 10.24 -12.25 -13.64
CA LYS A 72 9.86 -13.26 -14.65
C LYS A 72 8.40 -13.14 -15.06
N ALA A 73 7.48 -13.02 -14.11
CA ALA A 73 6.06 -12.88 -14.39
C ALA A 73 5.74 -11.60 -15.18
N SER A 74 6.47 -10.51 -14.94
CA SER A 74 6.35 -9.26 -15.71
C SER A 74 6.95 -9.34 -17.12
N ALA A 75 7.87 -10.27 -17.38
CA ALA A 75 8.49 -10.47 -18.70
C ALA A 75 7.66 -11.39 -19.61
N SER A 76 6.82 -12.27 -19.04
CA SER A 76 5.95 -13.16 -19.82
C SER A 76 4.60 -12.51 -20.12
N PRO A 77 4.16 -12.42 -21.39
CA PRO A 77 2.79 -12.03 -21.68
C PRO A 77 1.84 -13.11 -21.15
N VAL A 78 1.05 -12.78 -20.13
CA VAL A 78 -0.06 -13.64 -19.71
C VAL A 78 -1.13 -13.51 -20.79
N LYS A 79 -1.27 -14.53 -21.65
CA LYS A 79 -2.47 -14.62 -22.49
C LYS A 79 -3.66 -14.76 -21.54
N LYS A 80 -4.57 -13.78 -21.56
CA LYS A 80 -5.84 -13.83 -20.84
C LYS A 80 -6.94 -13.88 -21.89
N GLN A 81 -7.81 -14.88 -21.81
CA GLN A 81 -8.98 -14.99 -22.66
C GLN A 81 -10.22 -15.15 -21.78
N THR A 82 -11.29 -14.48 -22.17
CA THR A 82 -12.57 -14.49 -21.48
C THR A 82 -13.67 -14.85 -22.47
N ALA A 83 -14.66 -15.60 -22.02
CA ALA A 83 -15.88 -15.83 -22.76
C ALA A 83 -17.05 -15.14 -22.04
N THR A 84 -18.04 -14.71 -22.81
CA THR A 84 -19.21 -13.98 -22.31
C THR A 84 -20.46 -14.56 -22.94
N ILE A 85 -21.46 -14.89 -22.11
CA ILE A 85 -22.83 -15.15 -22.56
C ILE A 85 -23.65 -13.89 -22.30
N ARG A 86 -24.45 -13.50 -23.29
CA ARG A 86 -25.42 -12.41 -23.20
C ARG A 86 -26.79 -12.97 -23.57
N ALA A 87 -27.79 -12.67 -22.76
CA ALA A 87 -29.17 -13.04 -23.00
C ALA A 87 -30.08 -11.87 -22.67
N GLU A 88 -31.18 -11.73 -23.40
CA GLU A 88 -32.24 -10.78 -23.09
C GLU A 88 -33.50 -11.58 -22.76
N ILE A 89 -34.04 -11.39 -21.56
CA ILE A 89 -35.21 -12.12 -21.08
C ILE A 89 -36.26 -11.09 -20.70
N ALA A 90 -37.35 -11.04 -21.47
CA ALA A 90 -38.45 -10.08 -21.27
C ALA A 90 -37.97 -8.61 -21.16
N GLY A 91 -37.04 -8.20 -22.03
CA GLY A 91 -36.48 -6.84 -22.04
C GLY A 91 -35.39 -6.57 -20.99
N ILE A 92 -35.03 -7.55 -20.16
CA ILE A 92 -33.98 -7.42 -19.15
C ILE A 92 -32.70 -8.10 -19.67
N PRO A 93 -31.57 -7.36 -19.78
CA PRO A 93 -30.31 -7.92 -20.21
C PRO A 93 -29.62 -8.67 -19.06
N PHE A 94 -29.14 -9.87 -19.36
CA PHE A 94 -28.29 -10.68 -18.50
C PHE A 94 -26.95 -10.90 -19.19
N SER A 95 -25.87 -10.83 -18.43
CA SER A 95 -24.54 -11.17 -18.93
C SER A 95 -23.74 -11.90 -17.87
N TYR A 96 -23.00 -12.90 -18.31
CA TYR A 96 -22.05 -13.62 -17.47
C TYR A 96 -20.74 -13.75 -18.22
N THR A 97 -19.64 -13.38 -17.56
CA THR A 97 -18.29 -13.45 -18.12
C THR A 97 -17.44 -14.35 -17.24
N TRP A 98 -16.66 -15.24 -17.86
CA TRP A 98 -15.72 -16.09 -17.14
C TRP A 98 -14.37 -16.16 -17.84
N HIS A 99 -13.34 -16.55 -17.08
CA HIS A 99 -11.99 -16.76 -17.59
C HIS A 99 -11.84 -18.16 -18.20
N ILE A 100 -11.18 -18.23 -19.35
CA ILE A 100 -10.78 -19.51 -19.97
C ILE A 100 -9.45 -19.95 -19.34
N PRO A 101 -9.38 -21.12 -18.66
CA PRO A 101 -8.18 -21.55 -17.95
C PRO A 101 -6.96 -21.75 -18.86
N ASN A 102 -7.19 -22.18 -20.10
CA ASN A 102 -6.16 -22.39 -21.13
C ASN A 102 -6.52 -21.56 -22.36
N PRO A 103 -6.00 -20.33 -22.47
CA PRO A 103 -6.24 -19.47 -23.63
C PRO A 103 -5.74 -20.15 -24.92
N ASP A 104 -6.58 -20.18 -25.95
CA ASP A 104 -6.23 -20.68 -27.28
C ASP A 104 -6.68 -19.66 -28.32
N ASP A 105 -5.79 -19.35 -29.26
CA ASP A 105 -6.06 -18.39 -30.33
C ASP A 105 -7.20 -18.87 -31.25
N ASN A 106 -7.51 -20.18 -31.23
CA ASN A 106 -8.61 -20.78 -31.97
C ASN A 106 -9.99 -20.62 -31.29
N TYR A 107 -10.06 -20.19 -30.02
CA TYR A 107 -11.33 -19.96 -29.31
C TYR A 107 -11.96 -18.61 -29.67
N THR A 108 -12.03 -18.29 -30.96
CA THR A 108 -12.69 -17.08 -31.48
C THR A 108 -14.00 -17.44 -32.17
N GLY A 109 -15.10 -16.81 -31.77
CA GLY A 109 -16.39 -16.96 -32.45
C GLY A 109 -17.57 -16.59 -31.56
N THR A 110 -18.73 -16.43 -32.20
CA THR A 110 -20.02 -16.24 -31.52
C THR A 110 -20.94 -17.35 -31.96
N SER A 111 -21.56 -18.04 -31.00
CA SER A 111 -22.61 -19.03 -31.28
C SER A 111 -23.91 -18.61 -30.60
N ALA A 112 -25.03 -18.68 -31.30
CA ALA A 112 -26.34 -18.61 -30.68
C ALA A 112 -26.65 -19.97 -30.02
N GLN A 113 -27.03 -19.96 -28.74
CA GLN A 113 -27.45 -21.15 -28.02
C GLN A 113 -28.77 -20.86 -27.30
N THR A 114 -29.66 -21.85 -27.29
CA THR A 114 -30.89 -21.80 -26.51
C THR A 114 -30.63 -22.33 -25.11
N ILE A 115 -30.82 -21.49 -24.10
CA ILE A 115 -30.66 -21.85 -22.69
C ILE A 115 -32.05 -21.87 -22.06
N ALA A 116 -32.43 -22.99 -21.45
CA ALA A 116 -33.67 -23.08 -20.68
C ALA A 116 -33.47 -22.43 -19.30
N ILE A 117 -34.37 -21.51 -18.94
CA ILE A 117 -34.39 -20.89 -17.61
C ILE A 117 -35.16 -21.83 -16.68
N SER A 118 -34.47 -22.42 -15.71
CA SER A 118 -35.08 -23.38 -14.77
C SER A 118 -35.70 -22.72 -13.55
N GLU A 119 -35.13 -21.62 -13.05
CA GLU A 119 -35.54 -20.99 -11.81
C GLU A 119 -35.23 -19.48 -11.80
N LYS A 120 -36.04 -18.70 -11.08
CA LYS A 120 -35.86 -17.26 -10.88
C LYS A 120 -35.82 -16.97 -9.38
N ILE A 121 -34.69 -16.46 -8.90
CA ILE A 121 -34.51 -16.07 -7.50
C ILE A 121 -34.23 -14.58 -7.43
N THR A 122 -34.95 -13.88 -6.55
CA THR A 122 -34.63 -12.50 -6.17
C THR A 122 -33.85 -12.55 -4.86
N ALA A 123 -32.53 -12.36 -4.92
CA ALA A 123 -31.72 -12.21 -3.72
C ALA A 123 -31.66 -10.73 -3.33
N PRO A 124 -31.88 -10.36 -2.06
CA PRO A 124 -31.53 -9.03 -1.59
C PRO A 124 -30.02 -8.82 -1.80
N ALA A 125 -29.66 -7.75 -2.48
CA ALA A 125 -28.26 -7.33 -2.63
C ALA A 125 -27.76 -6.84 -1.28
N ALA A 126 -27.36 -7.76 -0.41
CA ALA A 126 -26.62 -7.41 0.80
C ALA A 126 -25.18 -7.09 0.36
N GLU A 127 -24.94 -5.86 -0.10
CA GLU A 127 -23.59 -5.33 -0.22
C GLU A 127 -23.05 -5.06 1.20
N HIS A 128 -22.63 -6.13 1.89
CA HIS A 128 -21.69 -6.01 3.00
C HIS A 128 -20.30 -6.23 2.42
N HIS A 129 -19.66 -5.14 2.00
CA HIS A 129 -18.22 -5.11 1.91
C HIS A 129 -17.71 -4.70 3.29
N PRO A 130 -17.36 -5.63 4.20
CA PRO A 130 -16.61 -5.25 5.38
C PRO A 130 -15.36 -4.53 4.88
N VAL A 131 -15.14 -3.31 5.34
CA VAL A 131 -13.87 -2.61 5.09
C VAL A 131 -12.80 -3.47 5.74
N LEU A 132 -12.08 -4.24 4.92
CA LEU A 132 -11.03 -5.13 5.40
C LEU A 132 -9.80 -4.28 5.71
N PHE A 133 -9.49 -4.13 6.99
CA PHE A 133 -8.27 -3.50 7.46
C PHE A 133 -7.09 -4.47 7.42
N THR A 134 -6.89 -5.21 6.33
CA THR A 134 -5.71 -6.07 6.22
C THR A 134 -4.46 -5.27 5.82
N PHE A 135 -3.28 -5.80 6.14
CA PHE A 135 -2.00 -5.10 6.01
C PHE A 135 -1.78 -4.51 4.61
N ALA A 136 -1.96 -5.30 3.55
CA ALA A 136 -1.72 -4.85 2.20
C ALA A 136 -2.73 -3.78 1.72
N PRO A 137 -4.06 -3.94 1.90
CA PRO A 137 -5.03 -2.88 1.64
C PRO A 137 -4.78 -1.59 2.42
N VAL A 138 -4.44 -1.66 3.71
CA VAL A 138 -4.11 -0.48 4.52
C VAL A 138 -2.89 0.24 3.96
N LEU A 139 -1.81 -0.50 3.69
CA LEU A 139 -0.59 0.08 3.13
C LEU A 139 -0.84 0.63 1.70
N ALA A 140 -1.69 -0.01 0.89
CA ALA A 140 -2.03 0.45 -0.45
C ALA A 140 -2.86 1.73 -0.41
N ASN A 141 -3.83 1.81 0.50
CA ASN A 141 -4.62 3.01 0.73
C ASN A 141 -3.76 4.17 1.26
N LEU A 142 -2.82 3.90 2.17
CA LEU A 142 -1.88 4.90 2.68
C LEU A 142 -0.98 5.43 1.55
N THR A 143 -0.40 4.53 0.75
CA THR A 143 0.41 4.93 -0.42
C THR A 143 -0.41 5.73 -1.42
N ARG A 144 -1.65 5.34 -1.71
CA ARG A 144 -2.56 6.06 -2.61
C ARG A 144 -2.88 7.45 -2.06
N TYR A 145 -3.26 7.54 -0.78
CA TYR A 145 -3.57 8.81 -0.13
C TYR A 145 -2.37 9.78 -0.18
N ALA A 146 -1.18 9.30 0.19
CA ALA A 146 0.04 10.11 0.13
C ALA A 146 0.39 10.53 -1.30
N THR A 147 0.28 9.63 -2.27
CA THR A 147 0.58 9.93 -3.69
C THR A 147 -0.43 10.92 -4.27
N THR A 148 -1.73 10.76 -4.00
CA THR A 148 -2.76 11.68 -4.47
C THR A 148 -2.60 13.06 -3.83
N ALA A 149 -2.33 13.12 -2.52
CA ALA A 149 -2.05 14.38 -1.83
C ALA A 149 -0.80 15.06 -2.37
N ALA A 150 0.25 14.29 -2.70
CA ALA A 150 1.47 14.78 -3.33
C ALA A 150 1.21 15.33 -4.73
N VAL A 151 0.52 14.58 -5.61
CA VAL A 151 0.22 15.01 -6.98
C VAL A 151 -0.64 16.26 -7.01
N ALA A 152 -1.63 16.36 -6.11
CA ALA A 152 -2.51 17.52 -6.02
C ALA A 152 -1.79 18.80 -5.55
N THR A 153 -0.57 18.67 -5.00
CA THR A 153 0.12 19.80 -4.37
C THR A 153 1.40 20.13 -5.11
N HIS A 154 2.28 19.15 -5.31
CA HIS A 154 3.52 19.29 -6.07
C HIS A 154 3.93 17.93 -6.67
N PRO A 155 3.57 17.63 -7.93
CA PRO A 155 4.05 16.42 -8.60
C PRO A 155 5.59 16.45 -8.67
N ASP A 156 6.21 15.27 -8.56
CA ASP A 156 7.66 15.06 -8.70
C ASP A 156 8.59 15.51 -7.57
N MET A 157 8.06 15.86 -6.40
CA MET A 157 8.90 16.28 -5.26
C MET A 157 9.58 15.13 -4.52
N PRO A 158 10.87 15.28 -4.13
CA PRO A 158 11.65 14.20 -3.52
C PRO A 158 11.12 13.79 -2.14
N TYR A 159 10.65 14.74 -1.32
CA TYR A 159 10.14 14.42 0.03
C TYR A 159 8.72 13.89 0.03
N SER A 160 8.01 13.92 -1.11
CA SER A 160 6.66 13.39 -1.27
C SER A 160 6.59 11.93 -1.71
N ARG A 161 7.74 11.32 -2.01
CA ARG A 161 7.82 10.02 -2.69
C ARG A 161 8.39 8.88 -1.84
N THR A 162 8.59 9.06 -0.54
CA THR A 162 9.17 8.03 0.36
C THR A 162 8.18 6.92 0.74
N VAL A 163 7.51 6.34 -0.25
CA VAL A 163 6.52 5.25 -0.09
C VAL A 163 7.13 3.96 0.49
N HIS A 164 8.45 3.85 0.52
CA HIS A 164 9.18 2.72 1.08
C HIS A 164 9.21 2.71 2.62
N GLU A 165 8.87 3.80 3.30
CA GLU A 165 8.92 3.87 4.77
C GLU A 165 7.58 3.59 5.45
N TYR A 166 6.49 3.56 4.69
CA TYR A 166 5.14 3.47 5.25
C TYR A 166 4.87 2.15 5.97
N GLY A 167 5.37 1.02 5.43
CA GLY A 167 5.24 -0.26 6.13
C GLY A 167 6.03 -0.28 7.44
N THR A 168 7.24 0.29 7.46
CA THR A 168 8.05 0.37 8.69
C THR A 168 7.45 1.31 9.72
N ALA A 169 6.80 2.40 9.29
CA ALA A 169 6.06 3.29 10.18
C ALA A 169 4.86 2.56 10.81
N LEU A 170 4.10 1.81 10.01
CA LEU A 170 2.97 1.01 10.47
C LEU A 170 3.42 -0.08 11.45
N GLU A 171 4.52 -0.77 11.17
CA GLU A 171 5.15 -1.70 12.10
C GLU A 171 5.60 -1.00 13.40
N GLY A 172 6.07 0.24 13.32
CA GLY A 172 6.40 1.05 14.50
C GLY A 172 5.18 1.35 15.38
N VAL A 173 4.03 1.66 14.78
CA VAL A 173 2.75 1.84 15.50
C VAL A 173 2.33 0.55 16.19
N MET A 174 2.48 -0.59 15.51
CA MET A 174 2.23 -1.93 16.08
C MET A 174 3.15 -2.21 17.27
N ARG A 175 4.46 -1.97 17.14
CA ARG A 175 5.44 -2.21 18.21
C ARG A 175 5.22 -1.32 19.44
N LYS A 176 4.62 -0.14 19.26
CA LYS A 176 4.21 0.75 20.35
C LYS A 176 2.91 0.32 21.02
N GLY A 177 2.25 -0.73 20.53
CA GLY A 177 1.04 -1.29 21.12
C GLY A 177 -0.24 -0.55 20.78
N PHE A 178 -0.25 0.33 19.77
CA PHE A 178 -1.47 1.04 19.34
C PHE A 178 -2.32 0.25 18.35
N ILE A 179 -1.71 -0.70 17.63
CA ILE A 179 -2.42 -1.60 16.72
C ILE A 179 -1.93 -3.03 16.93
N THR A 180 -2.78 -4.01 16.61
CA THR A 180 -2.37 -5.41 16.42
C THR A 180 -2.38 -5.77 14.94
N ILE A 181 -1.59 -6.78 14.57
CA ILE A 181 -1.60 -7.36 13.23
C ILE A 181 -1.75 -8.87 13.38
N ASP A 182 -2.99 -9.35 13.36
CA ASP A 182 -3.35 -10.74 13.61
C ASP A 182 -3.82 -11.40 12.32
N SER A 183 -3.12 -12.44 11.87
CA SER A 183 -3.40 -13.11 10.58
C SER A 183 -3.52 -12.14 9.39
N GLY A 184 -2.77 -11.05 9.43
CA GLY A 184 -2.78 -10.00 8.41
C GLY A 184 -3.88 -8.95 8.57
N SER A 185 -4.80 -9.09 9.51
CA SER A 185 -5.80 -8.08 9.87
C SER A 185 -5.22 -7.10 10.88
N ILE A 186 -5.44 -5.81 10.64
CA ILE A 186 -5.04 -4.72 11.53
C ILE A 186 -6.23 -4.35 12.41
N GLY A 187 -6.02 -4.41 13.72
CA GLY A 187 -6.97 -3.93 14.73
C GLY A 187 -6.37 -2.79 15.53
N LEU A 188 -7.22 -1.91 16.06
CA LEU A 188 -6.80 -0.96 17.09
C LEU A 188 -6.77 -1.67 18.45
N THR A 189 -5.79 -1.32 19.28
CA THR A 189 -5.86 -1.65 20.71
C THR A 189 -6.67 -0.58 21.43
N SER A 190 -7.08 -0.84 22.68
CA SER A 190 -7.75 0.17 23.51
C SER A 190 -6.93 1.46 23.65
N GLU A 191 -5.60 1.35 23.71
CA GLU A 191 -4.70 2.50 23.74
C GLU A 191 -4.65 3.23 22.39
N GLY A 192 -4.68 2.50 21.27
CA GLY A 192 -4.76 3.08 19.94
C GLY A 192 -6.09 3.81 19.71
N GLU A 193 -7.21 3.25 20.16
CA GLU A 193 -8.52 3.91 20.10
C GLU A 193 -8.53 5.20 20.92
N ARG A 194 -8.02 5.14 22.15
CA ARG A 194 -7.89 6.33 23.00
C ARG A 194 -7.04 7.41 22.35
N LEU A 195 -5.87 7.05 21.82
CA LEU A 195 -4.99 7.99 21.14
C LEU A 195 -5.67 8.65 19.93
N LEU A 196 -6.49 7.92 19.17
CA LEU A 196 -7.23 8.49 18.05
C LEU A 196 -8.28 9.52 18.51
N ILE A 197 -8.98 9.25 19.62
CA ILE A 197 -9.93 10.20 20.21
C ILE A 197 -9.21 11.47 20.66
N ASP A 198 -8.08 11.31 21.37
CA ASP A 198 -7.30 12.43 21.90
C ASP A 198 -6.67 13.28 20.77
N LEU A 199 -6.32 12.66 19.64
CA LEU A 199 -5.71 13.36 18.50
C LEU A 199 -6.72 13.94 17.50
N ALA A 200 -7.98 13.48 17.50
CA ALA A 200 -9.00 13.89 16.53
C ALA A 200 -9.19 15.42 16.42
N PRO A 201 -9.22 16.20 17.52
CA PRO A 201 -9.41 17.65 17.44
C PRO A 201 -8.28 18.39 16.71
N TYR A 202 -7.09 17.80 16.63
CA TYR A 202 -5.88 18.46 16.15
C TYR A 202 -5.64 18.31 14.64
N ASN A 203 -6.46 17.51 13.95
CA ASN A 203 -6.34 17.23 12.51
C ASN A 203 -4.87 16.98 12.08
N MET A 204 -4.17 16.13 12.84
CA MET A 204 -2.71 15.93 12.72
C MET A 204 -2.31 15.55 11.29
N ALA A 205 -3.12 14.73 10.61
CA ALA A 205 -2.85 14.30 9.24
C ALA A 205 -2.73 15.47 8.26
N GLY A 206 -3.68 16.42 8.28
CA GLY A 206 -3.64 17.58 7.39
C GLY A 206 -2.46 18.53 7.69
N ASN A 207 -2.17 18.73 8.97
CA ASN A 207 -1.12 19.66 9.39
C ASN A 207 0.30 19.11 9.12
N ILE A 208 0.53 17.81 9.32
CA ILE A 208 1.81 17.16 8.98
C ILE A 208 2.09 17.27 7.47
N LEU A 209 1.08 17.02 6.63
CA LEU A 209 1.22 17.17 5.18
C LEU A 209 1.53 18.62 4.77
N THR A 210 1.05 19.61 5.50
CA THR A 210 1.35 21.02 5.24
C THR A 210 2.83 21.33 5.48
N GLY A 211 3.43 20.78 6.55
CA GLY A 211 4.87 20.87 6.78
C GLY A 211 5.69 20.26 5.65
N GLN A 212 5.26 19.09 5.15
CA GLN A 212 5.89 18.42 4.01
C GLN A 212 5.81 19.25 2.73
N ARG A 213 4.69 19.93 2.46
CA ARG A 213 4.55 20.87 1.33
C ARG A 213 5.56 22.01 1.42
N ALA A 214 5.74 22.61 2.60
CA ALA A 214 6.72 23.68 2.79
C ALA A 214 8.16 23.21 2.52
N ALA A 215 8.49 21.96 2.84
CA ALA A 215 9.81 21.39 2.53
C ALA A 215 10.04 21.18 1.02
N ASN A 216 8.98 20.85 0.29
CA ASN A 216 9.02 20.68 -1.16
C ASN A 216 9.29 21.98 -1.94
N GLU A 217 9.03 23.14 -1.34
CA GLU A 217 9.35 24.44 -1.95
C GLU A 217 10.86 24.77 -1.87
N ILE A 218 11.65 24.04 -1.07
CA ILE A 218 13.08 24.33 -0.88
C ILE A 218 13.89 24.16 -2.18
N PRO A 219 13.77 23.05 -2.95
CA PRO A 219 14.46 22.90 -4.22
C PRO A 219 14.11 23.97 -5.27
N TYR A 220 12.95 24.63 -5.16
CA TYR A 220 12.52 25.70 -6.07
C TYR A 220 13.06 27.09 -5.66
N GLY A 221 13.72 27.20 -4.50
CA GLY A 221 14.24 28.46 -3.98
C GLY A 221 13.18 29.44 -3.47
N THR A 222 11.90 29.06 -3.50
CA THR A 222 10.77 29.83 -2.97
C THR A 222 10.66 29.75 -1.44
N MET A 223 11.29 28.73 -0.84
CA MET A 223 11.37 28.53 0.61
C MET A 223 12.82 28.25 1.04
N THR A 224 13.19 28.70 2.23
CA THR A 224 14.47 28.27 2.85
C THR A 224 14.22 27.19 3.88
N GLY A 225 15.18 26.28 4.07
CA GLY A 225 15.08 25.25 5.12
C GLY A 225 14.80 25.85 6.51
N ARG A 226 15.41 27.00 6.83
CA ARG A 226 15.15 27.71 8.09
C ARG A 226 13.68 28.13 8.23
N LYS A 227 13.07 28.69 7.18
CA LYS A 227 11.67 29.11 7.22
C LYS A 227 10.73 27.91 7.36
N ALA A 228 10.98 26.83 6.62
CA ALA A 228 10.20 25.60 6.71
C ALA A 228 10.25 24.99 8.12
N VAL A 229 11.46 24.85 8.70
CA VAL A 229 11.66 24.31 10.06
C VAL A 229 11.00 25.20 11.12
N ASN A 230 11.16 26.52 11.03
CA ASN A 230 10.55 27.44 12.00
C ASN A 230 9.01 27.38 11.95
N GLY A 231 8.43 27.32 10.76
CA GLY A 231 6.98 27.20 10.59
C GLY A 231 6.44 25.91 11.20
N PHE A 232 7.06 24.77 10.87
CA PHE A 232 6.67 23.48 11.42
C PHE A 232 6.88 23.39 12.94
N GLY A 233 8.02 23.89 13.43
CA GLY A 233 8.34 23.89 14.87
C GLY A 233 7.40 24.75 15.70
N LYS A 234 6.95 25.89 15.15
CA LYS A 234 5.93 26.73 15.80
C LYS A 234 4.60 25.98 15.91
N TRP A 235 4.12 25.40 14.80
CA TRP A 235 2.90 24.60 14.81
C TRP A 235 2.98 23.47 15.84
N LEU A 236 4.06 22.69 15.83
CA LEU A 236 4.26 21.58 16.78
C LEU A 236 4.22 22.07 18.23
N SER A 237 4.90 23.17 18.53
CA SER A 237 4.95 23.74 19.89
C SER A 237 3.57 24.22 20.35
N ASP A 238 2.82 24.88 19.47
CA ASP A 238 1.47 25.37 19.79
C ASP A 238 0.49 24.20 19.98
N THR A 239 0.56 23.16 19.15
CA THR A 239 -0.25 21.95 19.29
C THR A 239 0.06 21.18 20.58
N VAL A 240 1.34 20.95 20.89
CA VAL A 240 1.72 20.25 22.14
C VAL A 240 1.30 21.05 23.36
N ARG A 241 1.49 22.39 23.34
CA ARG A 241 1.03 23.25 24.43
C ARG A 241 -0.47 23.11 24.65
N ASP A 242 -1.24 23.04 23.57
CA ASP A 242 -2.69 22.90 23.66
C ASP A 242 -3.11 21.52 24.21
N ILE A 243 -2.50 20.43 23.72
CA ILE A 243 -2.72 19.08 24.27
C ILE A 243 -2.46 19.04 25.78
N LEU A 244 -1.35 19.63 26.22
CA LEU A 244 -0.96 19.64 27.64
C LEU A 244 -1.89 20.48 28.52
N ARG A 245 -2.66 21.44 27.98
CA ARG A 245 -3.66 22.19 28.75
C ARG A 245 -4.80 21.31 29.22
N TYR A 246 -5.13 20.28 28.45
CA TYR A 246 -6.24 19.38 28.70
C TYR A 246 -5.79 18.03 29.28
N THR A 247 -4.49 17.86 29.51
CA THR A 247 -3.95 16.70 30.23
C THR A 247 -3.98 17.02 31.73
N PRO A 248 -4.71 16.26 32.56
CA PRO A 248 -4.68 16.48 34.00
C PRO A 248 -3.24 16.37 34.49
N GLY A 249 -2.80 17.36 35.29
CA GLY A 249 -1.49 17.34 35.93
C GLY A 249 -1.36 16.12 36.84
N PRO A 250 -0.13 15.69 37.18
CA PRO A 250 0.06 14.62 38.15
C PRO A 250 -0.71 15.00 39.42
N GLU A 251 -1.61 14.13 39.86
CA GLU A 251 -2.25 14.27 41.17
C GLU A 251 -1.12 14.34 42.21
N CYS A 252 -0.98 15.49 42.87
CA CYS A 252 -0.08 15.61 44.01
C CYS A 252 -0.54 14.62 45.08
N PRO A 253 0.35 13.72 45.57
CA PRO A 253 0.05 12.89 46.73
C PRO A 253 -0.11 13.74 48.00
#